data_AF-W1YR77-F1
#
_entry.id   AF-W1YR77-F1
#
_cell.length_a   1.000
_cell.length_b   1.000
_cell.length_c   1.000
_cell.angle_alpha   90.00
_cell.angle_beta   90.00
_cell.angle_gamma   90.00
#
_symmetry.space_group_name_H-M   'P 1'
#
loop_
_entity.id
_entity.type
_entity.pdbx_description
1 polymer ?
#
loop_
_entity_poly.entity_id
_entity_poly.type
_entity_poly.pdbx_seq_one_letter_code
_entity_poly.pdbx_strand_id
1 'polypeptide(L)'
;DILPELDLVLWLIKADDRALSVDEYFWRHILQCGHQQVLFVVTQADKTEPCHEWDMAGIQPSPAQVQNIREKTEAVFRLFRPVHPVVAVSARTGWELDTLVSALMTA
;
A
#
# COMPACT_ATOMS: atom_id res chain seq x y z
N ASP A 1 20.68 -15.12 2.95
CA ASP A 1 19.81 -13.94 2.92
C ASP A 1 19.54 -13.55 1.48
N ILE A 2 18.26 -13.42 1.09
CA ILE A 2 17.84 -13.09 -0.29
C ILE A 2 17.67 -11.57 -0.46
N LEU A 3 17.48 -10.84 0.64
CA LEU A 3 17.29 -9.38 0.64
C LEU A 3 18.41 -8.57 -0.03
N PRO A 4 19.71 -8.94 0.07
CA PRO A 4 20.78 -8.19 -0.60
C PRO A 4 20.78 -8.30 -2.13
N GLU A 5 20.09 -9.29 -2.70
CA GLU A 5 20.05 -9.56 -4.14
C GLU A 5 18.77 -9.03 -4.82
N LEU A 6 17.78 -8.59 -4.04
CA LEU A 6 16.52 -8.08 -4.58
C LEU A 6 16.66 -6.59 -4.92
N ASP A 7 16.26 -6.22 -6.13
CA ASP A 7 16.22 -4.81 -6.55
C ASP A 7 15.09 -4.04 -5.84
N LEU A 8 13.97 -4.72 -5.57
CA LEU A 8 12.79 -4.13 -4.93
C LEU A 8 12.00 -5.16 -4.10
N VAL A 9 11.42 -4.72 -3.00
CA VAL A 9 10.53 -5.45 -2.10
C VAL A 9 9.19 -4.72 -2.04
N LEU A 10 8.10 -5.43 -2.34
CA LEU A 10 6.74 -4.93 -2.13
C LEU A 10 6.26 -5.25 -0.72
N TRP A 11 5.96 -4.22 0.06
CA TRP A 11 5.35 -4.38 1.38
C TRP A 11 3.84 -4.18 1.29
N LEU A 12 3.08 -5.26 1.40
CA LEU A 12 1.63 -5.24 1.22
C LEU A 12 0.92 -5.03 2.56
N ILE A 13 0.10 -3.98 2.65
CA ILE A 13 -0.77 -3.67 3.78
C ILE A 13 -2.21 -3.76 3.29
N LYS A 14 -3.12 -4.40 4.02
CA LYS A 14 -4.54 -4.42 3.62
C LYS A 14 -5.24 -3.12 4.04
N ALA A 15 -6.13 -2.61 3.18
CA ALA A 15 -6.89 -1.40 3.44
C ALA A 15 -7.86 -1.53 4.63
N ASP A 16 -8.45 -2.72 4.81
CA ASP A 16 -9.41 -3.03 5.88
C ASP A 16 -8.75 -3.42 7.21
N ASP A 17 -7.44 -3.70 7.21
CA ASP A 17 -6.71 -4.04 8.42
C ASP A 17 -6.50 -2.80 9.30
N ARG A 18 -6.72 -2.95 10.59
CA ARG A 18 -6.58 -1.88 11.59
C ARG A 18 -5.29 -2.01 12.40
N ALA A 19 -4.64 -3.18 12.39
CA ALA A 19 -3.44 -3.41 13.18
C ALA A 19 -2.19 -3.33 12.29
N LEU A 20 -1.33 -2.35 12.55
CA LEU A 20 -0.01 -2.21 11.89
C LEU A 20 1.16 -2.50 12.83
N SER A 21 0.88 -2.96 14.06
CA SER A 21 1.89 -3.13 15.11
C SER A 21 2.91 -4.22 14.78
N VAL A 22 2.46 -5.31 14.14
CA VAL A 22 3.36 -6.37 13.65
C VAL A 22 4.23 -5.84 12.53
N ASP A 23 3.65 -5.12 11.57
CA ASP A 23 4.40 -4.50 10.48
C ASP A 23 5.45 -3.50 11.00
N GLU A 24 5.08 -2.64 11.96
CA GLU A 24 5.99 -1.67 12.59
C GLU A 24 7.17 -2.37 13.26
N TYR A 25 6.92 -3.48 13.95
CA TYR A 25 7.98 -4.28 14.56
C TYR A 25 8.96 -4.81 13.51
N PHE A 26 8.47 -5.46 12.45
CA PHE A 26 9.31 -5.99 11.38
C PHE A 26 10.09 -4.88 10.67
N TRP A 27 9.43 -3.75 10.37
CA TRP A 27 10.06 -2.61 9.71
C TRP A 27 11.24 -2.05 10.48
N ARG A 28 11.09 -1.88 11.80
CA ARG A 28 12.13 -1.30 12.66
C ARG A 28 13.27 -2.27 12.99
N HIS A 29 12.98 -3.56 13.11
CA HIS A 29 13.93 -4.50 13.71
C HIS A 29 14.56 -5.45 12.69
N ILE A 30 13.89 -5.74 11.58
CA ILE A 30 14.30 -6.80 10.65
C ILE A 30 14.86 -6.22 9.35
N LEU A 31 14.31 -5.13 8.84
CA LEU A 31 14.86 -4.43 7.68
C LEU A 31 15.87 -3.37 8.12
N GLN A 32 17.12 -3.76 8.37
CA GLN A 32 18.15 -2.82 8.80
C GLN A 32 18.96 -2.19 7.65
N CYS A 33 18.93 -2.77 6.44
CA CYS A 33 19.75 -2.31 5.30
C CYS A 33 19.00 -2.18 3.96
N GLY A 34 17.67 -2.34 3.94
CA GLY A 34 16.88 -2.43 2.69
C GLY A 34 15.72 -1.46 2.58
N HIS A 35 15.62 -0.43 3.44
CA HIS A 35 14.49 0.52 3.41
C HIS A 35 14.34 1.27 2.09
N GLN A 36 15.45 1.52 1.38
CA GLN A 36 15.45 2.18 0.08
C GLN A 36 14.81 1.33 -1.03
N GLN A 37 14.76 0.02 -0.85
CA GLN A 37 14.23 -0.93 -1.84
C GLN A 37 12.79 -1.35 -1.50
N VAL A 38 12.14 -0.69 -0.54
CA VAL A 38 10.78 -1.09 -0.12
C VAL A 38 9.74 -0.11 -0.64
N LEU A 39 8.81 -0.63 -1.45
CA LEU A 39 7.61 0.07 -1.87
C LEU A 39 6.41 -0.43 -1.08
N PHE A 40 5.77 0.46 -0.31
CA PHE A 40 4.57 0.12 0.44
C PHE A 40 3.33 0.22 -0.44
N VAL A 41 2.50 -0.82 -0.39
CA VAL A 41 1.27 -0.92 -1.18
C VAL A 41 0.08 -1.22 -0.26
N VAL A 42 -0.88 -0.30 -0.21
CA VAL A 42 -2.18 -0.52 0.41
C VAL A 42 -3.06 -1.31 -0.57
N THR A 43 -3.20 -2.60 -0.32
CA THR A 43 -3.96 -3.55 -1.13
C THR A 43 -5.43 -3.62 -0.72
N GLN A 44 -6.26 -4.19 -1.60
CA GLN A 44 -7.69 -4.40 -1.36
C GLN A 44 -8.45 -3.10 -1.12
N ALA A 45 -8.09 -2.04 -1.84
CA ALA A 45 -8.74 -0.73 -1.75
C ALA A 45 -10.28 -0.82 -1.92
N ASP A 46 -10.77 -1.80 -2.70
CA ASP A 46 -12.19 -2.09 -2.91
C ASP A 46 -12.95 -2.47 -1.62
N LYS A 47 -12.23 -2.86 -0.58
CA LYS A 47 -12.80 -3.20 0.73
C LYS A 47 -12.73 -2.09 1.75
N THR A 48 -12.21 -0.92 1.38
CA THR A 48 -12.22 0.24 2.27
C THR A 48 -13.67 0.62 2.60
N GLU A 49 -13.98 0.79 3.88
CA GLU A 49 -15.34 1.21 4.26
C GLU A 49 -15.65 2.61 3.73
N PRO A 50 -16.90 2.91 3.35
CA PRO A 50 -18.01 1.98 3.17
C PRO A 50 -17.82 1.08 1.94
N CYS A 51 -17.60 -0.23 2.14
CA CYS A 51 -17.13 -1.11 1.07
C CYS A 51 -18.17 -1.33 -0.05
N HIS A 52 -19.44 -1.21 0.29
CA HIS A 52 -20.57 -1.40 -0.62
C HIS A 52 -20.80 -0.22 -1.57
N GLU A 53 -20.15 0.92 -1.35
CA GLU A 53 -20.26 2.09 -2.24
C GLU A 53 -19.29 2.05 -3.42
N TRP A 54 -18.44 1.03 -3.51
CA TRP A 54 -17.50 0.90 -4.62
C TRP A 54 -18.24 0.78 -5.97
N ASP A 55 -17.87 1.63 -6.92
CA ASP A 55 -18.42 1.58 -8.27
C ASP A 55 -17.72 0.48 -9.08
N MET A 56 -18.39 -0.66 -9.20
CA MET A 56 -17.90 -1.81 -9.96
C MET A 56 -17.87 -1.58 -11.47
N ALA A 57 -18.70 -0.67 -12.00
CA ALA A 57 -18.77 -0.40 -13.44
C ALA A 57 -17.70 0.62 -13.86
N GLY A 58 -17.52 1.67 -13.06
CA GLY A 58 -16.47 2.67 -13.24
C GLY A 58 -15.10 2.26 -12.71
N ILE A 59 -15.02 1.14 -11.97
CA ILE A 59 -13.80 0.65 -11.31
C ILE A 59 -13.20 1.77 -10.45
N GLN A 60 -14.01 2.34 -9.56
CA GLN A 60 -13.60 3.51 -8.79
C GLN A 60 -14.17 3.50 -7.37
N PRO A 61 -13.41 4.00 -6.38
CA PRO A 61 -13.91 4.22 -5.04
C PRO A 61 -14.96 5.32 -5.01
N SER A 62 -15.90 5.22 -4.06
CA SER A 62 -16.76 6.34 -3.68
C SER A 62 -15.94 7.49 -3.05
N PRO A 63 -16.47 8.72 -2.98
CA PRO A 63 -15.78 9.83 -2.31
C PRO A 63 -15.39 9.53 -0.85
N ALA A 64 -16.23 8.76 -0.13
CA ALA A 64 -15.92 8.34 1.24
C ALA A 64 -14.77 7.32 1.27
N GLN A 65 -14.76 6.37 0.34
CA GLN A 65 -13.66 5.41 0.21
C GLN A 65 -12.35 6.10 -0.19
N VAL A 66 -12.38 7.09 -1.10
CA VAL A 66 -11.20 7.89 -1.46
C VAL A 66 -10.58 8.54 -0.22
N GLN A 67 -11.41 9.16 0.63
CA GLN A 67 -10.94 9.80 1.85
C GLN A 67 -10.31 8.77 2.81
N ASN A 68 -10.95 7.63 3.01
CA ASN A 68 -10.44 6.58 3.91
C ASN A 68 -9.16 5.91 3.37
N ILE A 69 -9.06 5.70 2.05
CA ILE A 69 -7.83 5.23 1.39
C ILE A 69 -6.71 6.24 1.63
N ARG A 70 -6.98 7.54 1.46
CA ARG A 70 -5.99 8.61 1.70
C ARG A 70 -5.52 8.65 3.16
N GLU A 71 -6.44 8.52 4.12
CA GLU A 71 -6.09 8.47 5.53
C GLU A 71 -5.22 7.25 5.86
N LYS A 72 -5.53 6.09 5.26
CA LYS A 72 -4.77 4.86 5.40
C LYS A 72 -3.36 5.00 4.80
N THR A 73 -3.22 5.51 3.58
CA THR A 73 -1.90 5.71 2.95
C THR A 73 -1.06 6.72 3.73
N GLU A 74 -1.68 7.80 4.24
CA GLU A 74 -0.99 8.78 5.07
C GLU A 74 -0.56 8.19 6.43
N ALA A 75 -1.40 7.33 7.05
CA ALA A 75 -1.03 6.62 8.27
C ALA A 75 0.17 5.69 8.05
N VAL A 76 0.17 4.91 6.96
CA VAL A 76 1.31 4.07 6.55
C VAL A 76 2.55 4.93 6.33
N PHE A 77 2.44 6.02 5.56
CA PHE A 77 3.56 6.91 5.32
C PHE A 77 4.11 7.51 6.63
N ARG A 78 3.24 7.90 7.56
CA ARG A 78 3.66 8.44 8.86
C ARG A 78 4.37 7.43 9.73
N LEU A 79 3.90 6.19 9.71
CA LEU A 79 4.43 5.12 10.56
C LEU A 79 5.78 4.62 10.07
N PHE A 80 5.89 4.37 8.77
CA PHE A 80 7.05 3.71 8.18
C PHE A 80 8.09 4.69 7.61
N ARG A 81 7.69 5.93 7.28
CA ARG A 81 8.55 6.94 6.63
C ARG A 81 9.30 6.37 5.42
N PRO A 82 8.60 5.73 4.47
CA PRO A 82 9.27 5.15 3.31
C PRO A 82 9.89 6.22 2.42
N VAL A 83 10.92 5.82 1.65
CA VAL A 83 11.53 6.68 0.63
C VAL A 83 10.59 6.83 -0.57
N HIS A 84 9.90 5.74 -0.92
CA HIS A 84 8.97 5.68 -2.04
C HIS A 84 7.54 6.07 -1.63
N PRO A 85 6.72 6.59 -2.56
CA PRO A 85 5.31 6.85 -2.30
C PRO A 85 4.56 5.59 -1.84
N VAL A 86 3.58 5.75 -0.95
CA VAL A 86 2.64 4.68 -0.62
C VAL A 86 1.54 4.65 -1.68
N VAL A 87 1.40 3.55 -2.39
CA VAL A 87 0.39 3.38 -3.44
C VAL A 87 -0.79 2.56 -2.92
N ALA A 88 -2.02 2.92 -3.26
CA ALA A 88 -3.20 2.10 -2.95
C ALA A 88 -3.73 1.45 -4.23
N VAL A 89 -4.11 0.18 -4.17
CA VAL A 89 -4.61 -0.58 -5.33
C VAL A 89 -5.72 -1.56 -4.95
N SER A 90 -6.53 -1.92 -5.95
CA SER A 90 -7.32 -3.15 -5.90
C SER A 90 -6.94 -4.07 -7.06
N ALA A 91 -6.19 -5.13 -6.75
CA ALA A 91 -5.88 -6.17 -7.73
C ALA A 91 -7.13 -6.92 -8.23
N ARG A 92 -8.21 -6.93 -7.44
CA ARG A 92 -9.48 -7.57 -7.81
C ARG A 92 -10.20 -6.80 -8.91
N THR A 93 -10.23 -5.48 -8.81
CA THR A 93 -10.98 -4.62 -9.76
C THR A 93 -10.09 -4.05 -10.85
N GLY A 94 -8.76 -4.05 -10.66
CA GLY A 94 -7.78 -3.42 -11.54
C GLY A 94 -7.50 -1.96 -11.21
N TRP A 95 -8.17 -1.38 -10.20
CA TRP A 95 -8.00 0.03 -9.84
C TRP A 95 -6.58 0.34 -9.37
N GLU A 96 -5.99 1.37 -9.99
CA GLU A 96 -4.64 1.93 -9.72
C GLU A 96 -3.47 0.95 -9.94
N LEU A 97 -3.68 -0.16 -10.65
CA LEU A 97 -2.57 -1.06 -11.00
C LEU A 97 -1.52 -0.38 -11.90
N ASP A 98 -1.96 0.51 -12.79
CA ASP A 98 -1.11 1.30 -13.68
C ASP A 98 -0.18 2.23 -12.88
N THR A 99 -0.72 2.82 -11.82
CA THR A 99 0.02 3.66 -10.86
C THR A 99 1.04 2.83 -10.09
N LEU A 100 0.68 1.61 -9.67
CA LEU A 100 1.64 0.69 -9.05
C LEU A 100 2.76 0.32 -10.01
N VAL A 101 2.45 -0.03 -11.26
CA VAL A 101 3.46 -0.33 -12.29
C VAL A 101 4.37 0.88 -12.52
N SER A 102 3.81 2.09 -12.57
CA SER A 102 4.59 3.32 -12.71
C SER A 102 5.54 3.52 -11.52
N ALA A 103 5.05 3.31 -10.30
CA ALA A 103 5.87 3.39 -9.09
C ALA A 103 7.00 2.35 -9.10
N LEU A 104 6.72 1.11 -9.52
CA LEU A 104 7.72 0.04 -9.67
C LEU A 104 8.85 0.43 -10.64
N MET A 105 8.56 1.16 -11.71
CA MET A 105 9.56 1.58 -12.69
C MET A 105 10.45 2.74 -12.21
N THR A 106 10.03 3.44 -11.16
CA THR A 106 10.73 4.60 -10.60
C THR A 106 11.35 4.35 -9.23
N ALA A 107 11.09 3.19 -8.63
CA ALA A 107 11.53 2.80 -7.31
C ALA A 107 12.95 2.23 -7.30
#